data_AF-A0A132A996-F1
#
_entry.id   AF-A0A132A996-F1
#
_cell.length_a   1.000
_cell.length_b   1.000
_cell.length_c   1.000
_cell.angle_alpha   90.00
_cell.angle_beta   90.00
_cell.angle_gamma   90.00
#
_symmetry.space_group_name_H-M   'P 1'
#
loop_
_entity.id
_entity.type
_entity.pdbx_description
1 polymer ?
#
loop_
_entity_poly.entity_id
_entity_poly.type
_entity_poly.pdbx_seq_one_letter_code
_entity_poly.pdbx_strand_id
1 'polypeptide(L)'
;KIDGLKKVPECDIEKPIRNCLKVGFLFEPNGRKVEKFPTTMEGLNKVCSDLKRAEDCAVNFIEQCSDSDHEQKVLESILAGNQRVLKRLCRMDKRKKELLDNVQCANAVVDDTYNCIGDYRRMVYVANKMDDKNKILRALCCKIREVCPAASIEYFKKMRKNLKEEITSIICADFDKDSCKNVEVPAITDAEYKGKSLYGPMRQLYQKVLV
;
A
#
# COMPACT_ATOMS: atom_id res chain seq x y z
N LYS A 1 13.41 7.36 17.74
CA LYS A 1 12.87 6.25 18.57
C LYS A 1 11.37 6.22 18.34
N ILE A 2 10.80 5.06 18.07
CA ILE A 2 9.38 4.89 17.76
C ILE A 2 8.75 4.34 19.04
N ASP A 3 7.94 5.14 19.74
CA ASP A 3 7.14 4.66 20.87
C ASP A 3 6.14 3.58 20.39
N GLY A 4 5.74 2.61 21.19
CA GLY A 4 4.72 1.60 20.81
C GLY A 4 5.22 0.30 20.17
N LEU A 5 6.53 0.15 19.96
CA LEU A 5 7.16 -1.15 19.71
C LEU A 5 7.92 -1.65 20.96
N LYS A 6 8.05 -2.96 21.08
CA LYS A 6 8.90 -3.58 22.12
C LYS A 6 10.32 -3.05 22.03
N LYS A 7 10.88 -2.71 23.18
CA LYS A 7 12.26 -2.22 23.32
C LYS A 7 13.28 -3.37 23.30
N VAL A 8 13.20 -4.24 22.29
CA VAL A 8 14.16 -5.32 22.05
C VAL A 8 14.82 -5.15 20.68
N PRO A 9 16.11 -5.55 20.50
CA PRO A 9 16.87 -5.31 19.26
C PRO A 9 16.21 -5.87 17.98
N GLU A 10 15.41 -6.92 18.12
CA GLU A 10 14.69 -7.57 17.02
C GLU A 10 13.51 -6.71 16.53
N CYS A 11 13.03 -5.77 17.35
CA CYS A 11 11.88 -4.91 17.10
C CYS A 11 12.25 -3.54 16.53
N ASP A 12 13.32 -3.49 15.73
CA ASP A 12 13.66 -2.32 14.90
C ASP A 12 12.80 -2.33 13.62
N ILE A 13 11.80 -1.44 13.54
CA ILE A 13 10.87 -1.32 12.39
C ILE A 13 11.58 -1.23 11.03
N GLU A 14 12.77 -0.63 11.00
CA GLU A 14 13.48 -0.40 9.75
C GLU A 14 14.00 -1.71 9.16
N LYS A 15 14.30 -2.71 9.99
CA LYS A 15 14.87 -3.99 9.54
C LYS A 15 13.83 -4.90 8.84
N PRO A 16 12.63 -5.16 9.37
CA PRO A 16 11.59 -5.93 8.69
C PRO A 16 10.81 -5.12 7.65
N ILE A 17 10.68 -3.80 7.75
CA ILE A 17 10.21 -3.00 6.60
C ILE A 17 11.19 -3.19 5.42
N ARG A 18 12.50 -3.20 5.70
CA ARG A 18 13.52 -3.50 4.68
C ARG A 18 13.62 -4.99 4.31
N ASN A 19 13.16 -5.94 5.10
CA ASN A 19 13.44 -7.36 4.82
C ASN A 19 12.19 -8.15 4.49
N CYS A 20 11.06 -7.87 5.13
CA CYS A 20 9.76 -8.44 4.84
C CYS A 20 9.00 -7.61 3.79
N LEU A 21 9.01 -6.27 3.91
CA LEU A 21 8.13 -5.39 3.10
C LEU A 21 8.78 -4.79 1.86
N LYS A 22 10.03 -5.15 1.56
CA LYS A 22 10.63 -4.87 0.25
C LYS A 22 9.94 -5.62 -0.88
N VAL A 23 9.29 -6.74 -0.57
CA VAL A 23 8.61 -7.57 -1.56
C VAL A 23 7.14 -7.21 -1.55
N GLY A 24 6.65 -6.84 -2.72
CA GLY A 24 5.24 -6.56 -2.95
C GLY A 24 4.88 -7.00 -4.36
N PHE A 25 3.60 -6.96 -4.72
CA PHE A 25 3.17 -7.45 -6.04
C PHE A 25 3.87 -6.77 -7.22
N LEU A 26 4.37 -5.55 -6.99
CA LEU A 26 5.14 -4.75 -7.94
C LEU A 26 6.58 -4.54 -7.47
N PHE A 27 7.12 -5.37 -6.60
CA PHE A 27 8.52 -5.28 -6.19
C PHE A 27 9.14 -6.66 -6.19
N GLU A 28 10.30 -6.76 -6.83
CA GLU A 28 11.12 -7.96 -6.85
C GLU A 28 11.66 -8.27 -5.44
N PRO A 29 12.13 -9.52 -5.19
CA PRO A 29 12.74 -9.89 -3.91
C PRO A 29 13.91 -9.00 -3.47
N ASN A 30 14.61 -8.38 -4.41
CA ASN A 30 15.71 -7.44 -4.17
C ASN A 30 15.24 -6.00 -3.88
N GLY A 31 13.93 -5.73 -3.90
CA GLY A 31 13.32 -4.41 -3.71
C GLY A 31 13.29 -3.53 -4.98
N ARG A 32 13.70 -4.04 -6.14
CA ARG A 32 13.56 -3.34 -7.43
C ARG A 32 12.12 -3.35 -7.89
N LYS A 33 11.77 -2.34 -8.69
CA LYS A 33 10.50 -2.33 -9.42
C LYS A 33 10.47 -3.53 -10.37
N VAL A 34 9.37 -4.27 -10.33
CA VAL A 34 8.98 -5.21 -11.38
C VAL A 34 8.80 -4.45 -12.68
N GLU A 35 9.64 -4.73 -13.67
CA GLU A 35 9.49 -4.14 -15.00
C GLU A 35 8.33 -4.79 -15.77
N LYS A 36 8.10 -6.10 -15.56
CA LYS A 36 7.04 -6.88 -16.19
C LYS A 36 6.56 -8.03 -15.29
N PHE A 37 5.27 -8.34 -15.34
CA PHE A 37 4.69 -9.53 -14.74
C PHE A 37 5.23 -10.81 -15.39
N PRO A 38 5.34 -11.91 -14.60
CA PRO A 38 5.70 -13.21 -15.15
C PRO A 38 4.74 -13.67 -16.24
N THR A 39 5.30 -14.21 -17.33
CA THR A 39 4.55 -14.74 -18.48
C THR A 39 4.32 -16.24 -18.41
N THR A 40 4.75 -16.89 -17.33
CA THR A 40 4.61 -18.34 -17.11
C THR A 40 3.95 -18.63 -15.77
N MET A 41 3.27 -19.78 -15.68
CA MET A 41 2.68 -20.26 -14.42
C MET A 41 3.74 -20.47 -13.34
N GLU A 42 4.90 -21.02 -13.71
CA GLU A 42 6.03 -21.20 -12.79
C GLU A 42 6.50 -19.86 -12.22
N GLY A 43 6.65 -18.84 -13.07
CA GLY A 43 7.04 -17.51 -12.63
C GLY A 43 6.00 -16.87 -11.70
N LEU A 44 4.71 -17.02 -11.99
CA LEU A 44 3.64 -16.56 -11.08
C LEU A 44 3.64 -17.31 -9.75
N ASN A 45 3.85 -18.62 -9.76
CA ASN A 45 3.93 -19.42 -8.53
C ASN A 45 5.12 -18.99 -7.67
N LYS A 46 6.26 -18.69 -8.28
CA LYS A 46 7.43 -18.14 -7.58
C LYS A 46 7.11 -16.80 -6.91
N VAL A 47 6.54 -15.84 -7.66
CA VAL A 47 6.11 -14.55 -7.12
C VAL A 47 5.13 -14.72 -5.95
N CYS A 48 4.17 -15.63 -6.09
CA CYS A 48 3.20 -15.91 -5.04
C CYS A 48 3.83 -16.53 -3.77
N SER A 49 4.84 -17.39 -3.94
CA SER A 49 5.60 -17.96 -2.83
C SER A 49 6.42 -16.88 -2.10
N ASP A 50 7.09 -16.01 -2.85
CA ASP A 50 7.88 -14.91 -2.30
C ASP A 50 6.99 -13.90 -1.56
N LEU A 51 5.81 -13.57 -2.12
CA LEU A 51 4.81 -12.75 -1.45
C LEU A 51 4.31 -13.38 -0.15
N LYS A 52 4.09 -14.71 -0.14
CA LYS A 52 3.61 -15.41 1.06
C LYS A 52 4.66 -15.36 2.17
N ARG A 53 5.93 -15.59 1.83
CA ARG A 53 7.05 -15.46 2.76
C ARG A 53 7.17 -14.04 3.32
N ALA A 54 6.97 -13.03 2.48
CA ALA A 54 6.97 -11.63 2.88
C ALA A 54 5.82 -11.30 3.84
N GLU A 55 4.61 -11.81 3.56
CA GLU A 55 3.44 -11.71 4.46
C GLU A 55 3.74 -12.36 5.81
N ASP A 56 4.20 -13.61 5.83
CA ASP A 56 4.46 -14.35 7.08
C ASP A 56 5.54 -13.65 7.92
N CYS A 57 6.62 -13.20 7.28
CA CYS A 57 7.68 -12.41 7.92
C CYS A 57 7.12 -11.16 8.60
N ALA A 58 6.22 -10.45 7.92
CA ALA A 58 5.66 -9.21 8.42
C ALA A 58 4.59 -9.41 9.50
N VAL A 59 3.73 -10.42 9.35
CA VAL A 59 2.74 -10.79 10.39
C VAL A 59 3.45 -11.19 11.67
N ASN A 60 4.46 -12.06 11.59
CA ASN A 60 5.25 -12.46 12.75
C ASN A 60 5.91 -11.25 13.43
N PHE A 61 6.44 -10.31 12.64
CA PHE A 61 7.00 -9.08 13.20
C PHE A 61 5.93 -8.25 13.93
N ILE A 62 4.76 -8.06 13.33
CA ILE A 62 3.66 -7.30 13.95
C ILE A 62 3.26 -7.91 15.28
N GLU A 63 3.01 -9.23 15.31
CA GLU A 63 2.58 -9.96 16.50
C GLU A 63 3.66 -9.93 17.60
N GLN A 64 4.93 -10.06 17.21
CA GLN A 64 6.02 -10.11 18.18
C GLN A 64 6.40 -8.73 18.71
N CYS A 65 6.33 -7.68 17.89
CA CYS A 65 6.94 -6.39 18.20
C CYS A 65 5.97 -5.25 18.48
N SER A 66 4.69 -5.37 18.16
CA SER A 66 3.70 -4.34 18.48
C SER A 66 3.34 -4.41 19.96
N ASP A 67 3.45 -3.28 20.67
CA ASP A 67 3.02 -3.16 22.07
C ASP A 67 1.65 -2.47 22.22
N SER A 68 1.04 -2.07 21.12
CA SER A 68 -0.29 -1.47 21.12
C SER A 68 -1.09 -1.86 19.89
N ASP A 69 -2.41 -1.97 20.07
CA ASP A 69 -3.39 -2.18 18.99
C ASP A 69 -3.28 -1.09 17.91
N HIS A 70 -2.86 0.12 18.29
CA HIS A 70 -2.64 1.21 17.35
C HIS A 70 -1.48 0.91 16.38
N GLU A 71 -0.31 0.54 16.90
CA GLU A 71 0.85 0.19 16.05
C GLU A 71 0.56 -1.04 15.19
N GLN A 72 -0.13 -2.02 15.75
CA GLN A 72 -0.56 -3.19 15.01
C GLN A 72 -1.44 -2.80 13.81
N LYS A 73 -2.47 -1.95 14.01
CA LYS A 73 -3.34 -1.47 12.91
C LYS A 73 -2.58 -0.69 11.84
N VAL A 74 -1.62 0.15 12.22
CA VAL A 74 -0.78 0.91 11.27
C VAL A 74 0.04 -0.05 10.42
N LEU A 75 0.71 -1.02 11.04
CA LEU A 75 1.53 -1.99 10.34
C LEU A 75 0.69 -2.93 9.46
N GLU A 76 -0.43 -3.44 9.96
CA GLU A 76 -1.38 -4.25 9.18
C GLU A 76 -1.90 -3.50 7.94
N SER A 77 -2.14 -2.19 8.06
CA SER A 77 -2.59 -1.35 6.94
C SER A 77 -1.52 -1.26 5.84
N ILE A 78 -0.23 -1.32 6.19
CA ILE A 78 0.87 -1.38 5.23
C ILE A 78 0.92 -2.76 4.55
N LEU A 79 0.57 -3.83 5.28
CA LEU A 79 0.55 -5.21 4.76
C LEU A 79 -0.65 -5.52 3.86
N ALA A 80 -1.76 -4.81 4.06
CA ALA A 80 -3.04 -5.13 3.43
C ALA A 80 -2.95 -5.29 1.91
N GLY A 81 -2.08 -4.53 1.23
CA GLY A 81 -1.82 -4.67 -0.20
C GLY A 81 -1.32 -6.06 -0.60
N ASN A 82 -0.32 -6.59 0.11
CA ASN A 82 0.26 -7.91 -0.15
C ASN A 82 -0.72 -9.04 0.18
N GLN A 83 -1.41 -8.94 1.32
CA GLN A 83 -2.41 -9.93 1.74
C GLN A 83 -3.55 -10.06 0.72
N ARG A 84 -3.95 -8.94 0.10
CA ARG A 84 -4.99 -8.94 -0.94
C ARG A 84 -4.55 -9.61 -2.22
N VAL A 85 -3.34 -9.35 -2.67
CA VAL A 85 -2.77 -10.01 -3.86
C VAL A 85 -2.67 -11.51 -3.61
N LEU A 86 -2.18 -11.90 -2.44
CA LEU A 86 -2.14 -13.30 -2.03
C LEU A 86 -3.53 -13.93 -2.08
N LYS A 87 -4.53 -13.28 -1.48
CA LYS A 87 -5.92 -13.77 -1.44
C LYS A 87 -6.57 -13.85 -2.81
N ARG A 88 -6.35 -12.88 -3.69
CA ARG A 88 -7.11 -12.72 -4.96
C ARG A 88 -6.44 -13.33 -6.18
N LEU A 89 -5.11 -13.30 -6.24
CA LEU A 89 -4.34 -13.82 -7.37
C LEU A 89 -3.70 -15.17 -7.02
N CYS A 90 -3.00 -15.24 -5.90
CA CYS A 90 -2.11 -16.37 -5.62
C CYS A 90 -2.81 -17.63 -5.13
N ARG A 91 -4.00 -17.52 -4.52
CA ARG A 91 -4.75 -18.67 -3.99
C ARG A 91 -5.42 -19.53 -5.06
N MET A 92 -5.68 -19.00 -6.25
CA MET A 92 -6.48 -19.70 -7.27
C MET A 92 -5.75 -19.75 -8.60
N ASP A 93 -5.48 -20.95 -9.10
CA ASP A 93 -4.83 -21.12 -10.41
C ASP A 93 -5.68 -20.56 -11.55
N LYS A 94 -7.01 -20.54 -11.42
CA LYS A 94 -7.89 -19.84 -12.37
C LYS A 94 -7.50 -18.36 -12.52
N ARG A 95 -7.21 -17.68 -11.42
CA ARG A 95 -6.85 -16.24 -11.41
C ARG A 95 -5.46 -16.00 -11.96
N LYS A 96 -4.52 -16.93 -11.71
CA LYS A 96 -3.19 -16.92 -12.31
C LYS A 96 -3.29 -17.11 -13.84
N LYS A 97 -4.09 -18.06 -14.31
CA LYS A 97 -4.37 -18.27 -15.74
C LYS A 97 -4.97 -17.03 -16.39
N GLU A 98 -6.00 -16.43 -15.77
CA GLU A 98 -6.60 -15.18 -16.26
C GLU A 98 -5.56 -14.05 -16.40
N LEU A 99 -4.60 -13.94 -15.49
CA LEU A 99 -3.49 -12.98 -15.60
C LEU A 99 -2.54 -13.34 -16.74
N LEU A 100 -2.17 -14.62 -16.92
CA LEU A 100 -1.29 -15.07 -18.01
C LEU A 100 -1.90 -14.80 -19.38
N ASP A 101 -3.20 -15.11 -19.54
CA ASP A 101 -3.95 -14.86 -20.77
C ASP A 101 -3.99 -13.36 -21.13
N ASN A 102 -3.80 -12.49 -20.13
CA ASN A 102 -3.83 -11.03 -20.25
C ASN A 102 -2.50 -10.38 -19.86
N VAL A 103 -1.37 -11.08 -19.93
CA VAL A 103 -0.10 -10.58 -19.35
C VAL A 103 0.48 -9.40 -20.12
N GLN A 104 0.32 -9.36 -21.45
CA GLN A 104 0.71 -8.22 -22.31
C GLN A 104 0.02 -6.94 -21.86
N CYS A 105 -1.28 -7.10 -21.71
CA CYS A 105 -2.27 -6.20 -21.17
C CYS A 105 -1.91 -5.71 -19.74
N ALA A 106 -1.48 -6.62 -18.86
CA ALA A 106 -0.99 -6.29 -17.53
C ALA A 106 0.30 -5.46 -17.55
N ASN A 107 1.23 -5.83 -18.43
CA ASN A 107 2.53 -5.19 -18.56
C ASN A 107 2.42 -3.75 -19.11
N ALA A 108 1.42 -3.48 -19.95
CA ALA A 108 1.17 -2.15 -20.48
C ALA A 108 0.80 -1.09 -19.41
N VAL A 109 0.37 -1.53 -18.21
CA VAL A 109 -0.09 -0.64 -17.14
C VAL A 109 0.81 -0.68 -15.89
N VAL A 110 1.98 -1.31 -15.98
CA VAL A 110 2.93 -1.43 -14.84
C VAL A 110 3.41 -0.04 -14.40
N ASP A 111 3.85 0.80 -15.35
CA ASP A 111 4.33 2.16 -15.06
C ASP A 111 3.23 3.04 -14.47
N ASP A 112 2.02 2.99 -15.03
CA ASP A 112 0.84 3.68 -14.49
C ASP A 112 0.56 3.26 -13.04
N THR A 113 0.75 1.97 -12.74
CA THR A 113 0.54 1.46 -11.39
C THR A 113 1.62 1.97 -10.42
N TYR A 114 2.87 2.11 -10.86
CA TYR A 114 3.91 2.77 -10.06
C TYR A 114 3.64 4.25 -9.83
N ASN A 115 3.16 4.95 -10.85
CA ASN A 115 2.79 6.36 -10.73
C ASN A 115 1.69 6.52 -9.68
N CYS A 116 0.63 5.71 -9.75
CA CYS A 116 -0.44 5.67 -8.74
C CYS A 116 0.07 5.38 -7.32
N ILE A 117 1.04 4.46 -7.13
CA ILE A 117 1.64 4.22 -5.80
C ILE A 117 2.49 5.42 -5.34
N GLY A 118 3.27 6.01 -6.24
CA GLY A 118 4.07 7.20 -5.97
C GLY A 118 3.20 8.39 -5.56
N ASP A 119 2.06 8.52 -6.22
CA ASP A 119 1.04 9.54 -5.98
C ASP A 119 0.30 9.32 -4.65
N TYR A 120 -0.09 8.09 -4.35
CA TYR A 120 -0.63 7.73 -3.02
C TYR A 120 0.36 8.11 -1.92
N ARG A 121 1.63 7.76 -2.10
CA ARG A 121 2.68 8.09 -1.15
C ARG A 121 2.86 9.58 -0.99
N ARG A 122 2.86 10.33 -2.10
CA ARG A 122 2.86 11.79 -2.09
C ARG A 122 1.70 12.33 -1.25
N MET A 123 0.49 11.81 -1.46
CA MET A 123 -0.70 12.21 -0.70
C MET A 123 -0.59 11.96 0.80
N VAL A 124 -0.06 10.80 1.23
CA VAL A 124 0.18 10.52 2.65
C VAL A 124 1.12 11.56 3.26
N TYR A 125 2.21 11.90 2.57
CA TYR A 125 3.15 12.91 3.06
C TYR A 125 2.55 14.32 3.10
N VAL A 126 1.73 14.68 2.11
CA VAL A 126 1.03 15.97 2.12
C VAL A 126 0.05 16.04 3.29
N ALA A 127 -0.74 14.98 3.49
CA ALA A 127 -1.70 14.94 4.59
C ALA A 127 -1.02 15.06 5.96
N ASN A 128 0.21 14.57 6.12
CA ASN A 128 0.98 14.76 7.35
C ASN A 128 1.36 16.21 7.64
N LYS A 129 1.45 17.08 6.62
CA LYS A 129 1.68 18.52 6.80
C LYS A 129 0.44 19.29 7.26
N MET A 130 -0.73 18.64 7.26
CA MET A 130 -1.98 19.25 7.70
C MET A 130 -2.23 18.89 9.16
N ASP A 131 -2.76 19.84 9.92
CA ASP A 131 -3.11 19.61 11.34
C ASP A 131 -4.62 19.46 11.57
N ASP A 132 -5.44 19.95 10.63
CA ASP A 132 -6.88 19.82 10.69
C ASP A 132 -7.33 18.45 10.17
N LYS A 133 -7.95 17.65 11.06
CA LYS A 133 -8.47 16.31 10.76
C LYS A 133 -9.43 16.29 9.58
N ASN A 134 -10.31 17.30 9.43
CA ASN A 134 -11.26 17.35 8.33
C ASN A 134 -10.58 17.67 7.00
N LYS A 135 -9.55 18.52 6.99
CA LYS A 135 -8.71 18.77 5.80
C LYS A 135 -7.92 17.52 5.41
N ILE A 136 -7.37 16.80 6.38
CA ILE A 136 -6.69 15.51 6.17
C ILE A 136 -7.64 14.50 5.53
N LEU A 137 -8.82 14.31 6.12
CA LEU A 137 -9.84 13.39 5.58
C LEU A 137 -10.29 13.83 4.19
N ARG A 138 -10.52 15.11 3.93
CA ARG A 138 -10.84 15.61 2.58
C ARG A 138 -9.73 15.30 1.59
N ALA A 139 -8.47 15.54 1.93
CA ALA A 139 -7.35 15.24 1.05
C ALA A 139 -7.24 13.73 0.76
N LEU A 140 -7.31 12.89 1.78
CA LEU A 140 -7.19 11.43 1.62
C LEU A 140 -8.43 10.80 0.97
N CYS A 141 -9.63 11.20 1.35
CA CYS A 141 -10.87 10.56 0.90
C CYS A 141 -11.33 11.10 -0.46
N CYS A 142 -11.05 12.37 -0.77
CA CYS A 142 -11.46 13.00 -2.03
C CYS A 142 -10.35 12.96 -3.09
N LYS A 143 -9.09 13.26 -2.76
CA LYS A 143 -8.02 13.42 -3.76
C LYS A 143 -7.30 12.14 -4.15
N ILE A 144 -7.15 11.14 -3.26
CA ILE A 144 -6.65 9.79 -3.65
C ILE A 144 -7.46 9.19 -4.81
N ARG A 145 -8.74 9.60 -4.95
CA ARG A 145 -9.60 9.14 -6.05
C ARG A 145 -9.20 9.71 -7.41
N GLU A 146 -8.58 10.88 -7.45
CA GLU A 146 -8.13 11.58 -8.67
C GLU A 146 -6.71 11.16 -9.08
N VAL A 147 -5.85 10.75 -8.13
CA VAL A 147 -4.42 10.50 -8.40
C VAL A 147 -4.10 9.12 -8.99
N CYS A 148 -5.11 8.28 -9.24
CA CYS A 148 -4.93 7.02 -9.98
C CYS A 148 -5.81 7.06 -11.24
N PRO A 149 -5.29 7.56 -12.38
CA PRO A 149 -6.06 7.68 -13.60
C PRO A 149 -6.49 6.30 -14.15
N ALA A 150 -7.65 6.29 -14.81
CA ALA A 150 -8.38 5.09 -15.21
C ALA A 150 -7.93 4.48 -16.57
N ALA A 151 -6.63 4.48 -16.88
CA ALA A 151 -6.13 3.77 -18.05
C ALA A 151 -6.24 2.23 -17.85
N SER A 152 -6.84 1.56 -18.84
CA SER A 152 -7.80 0.44 -18.68
C SER A 152 -7.25 -0.96 -18.96
N ILE A 153 -7.70 -1.95 -18.16
CA ILE A 153 -8.23 -3.28 -18.54
C ILE A 153 -9.20 -3.68 -17.42
N GLU A 154 -10.39 -4.21 -17.74
CA GLU A 154 -11.47 -4.43 -16.77
C GLU A 154 -11.07 -5.27 -15.54
N TYR A 155 -10.23 -6.28 -15.74
CA TYR A 155 -9.61 -7.07 -14.67
C TYR A 155 -8.79 -6.20 -13.70
N PHE A 156 -7.94 -5.32 -14.24
CA PHE A 156 -7.16 -4.37 -13.44
C PHE A 156 -8.00 -3.24 -12.85
N LYS A 157 -9.09 -2.82 -13.52
CA LYS A 157 -10.09 -1.90 -12.95
C LYS A 157 -10.72 -2.51 -11.69
N LYS A 158 -11.09 -3.80 -11.73
CA LYS A 158 -11.66 -4.52 -10.58
C LYS A 158 -10.63 -4.68 -9.45
N MET A 159 -9.38 -4.98 -9.78
CA MET A 159 -8.31 -5.11 -8.79
C MET A 159 -7.95 -3.76 -8.14
N ARG A 160 -7.77 -2.70 -8.95
CA ARG A 160 -7.50 -1.32 -8.48
C ARG A 160 -8.67 -0.76 -7.68
N LYS A 161 -9.92 -0.90 -8.14
CA LYS A 161 -11.12 -0.44 -7.42
C LYS A 161 -11.19 -1.04 -6.02
N ASN A 162 -10.90 -2.32 -5.87
CA ASN A 162 -10.95 -2.96 -4.57
C ASN A 162 -9.73 -2.65 -3.68
N LEU A 163 -8.57 -2.29 -4.26
CA LEU A 163 -7.43 -1.77 -3.49
C LEU A 163 -7.73 -0.35 -2.97
N LYS A 164 -8.34 0.47 -3.84
CA LYS A 164 -8.81 1.85 -3.64
C LYS A 164 -9.93 1.93 -2.59
N GLU A 165 -10.87 1.00 -2.59
CA GLU A 165 -12.00 1.05 -1.67
C GLU A 165 -11.63 0.67 -0.24
N GLU A 166 -10.71 -0.28 -0.03
CA GLU A 166 -10.48 -0.82 1.32
C GLU A 166 -9.45 -0.04 2.17
N ILE A 167 -8.47 0.68 1.59
CA ILE A 167 -7.60 1.58 2.37
C ILE A 167 -8.39 2.83 2.76
N THR A 168 -9.12 3.36 1.79
CA THR A 168 -10.01 4.51 1.99
C THR A 168 -11.20 4.11 2.87
N SER A 169 -11.68 2.86 2.90
CA SER A 169 -12.76 2.47 3.80
C SER A 169 -12.35 2.42 5.26
N ILE A 170 -11.08 2.12 5.58
CA ILE A 170 -10.62 2.12 6.97
C ILE A 170 -10.48 3.57 7.48
N ILE A 171 -9.90 4.45 6.68
CA ILE A 171 -9.66 5.85 7.06
C ILE A 171 -10.93 6.71 6.92
N CYS A 172 -11.78 6.40 5.95
CA CYS A 172 -12.95 7.23 5.56
C CYS A 172 -14.28 6.52 5.82
N ALA A 173 -14.33 5.52 6.71
CA ALA A 173 -15.55 4.76 7.04
C ALA A 173 -16.72 5.70 7.36
N ASP A 174 -16.43 6.74 8.15
CA ASP A 174 -17.42 7.68 8.69
C ASP A 174 -17.35 9.07 8.03
N PHE A 175 -16.60 9.20 6.93
CA PHE A 175 -16.42 10.50 6.26
C PHE A 175 -17.49 10.72 5.19
N ASP A 176 -18.28 11.78 5.35
CA ASP A 176 -19.30 12.18 4.38
C ASP A 176 -18.68 12.62 3.06
N LYS A 177 -18.99 11.88 1.99
CA LYS A 177 -18.46 12.07 0.65
C LYS A 177 -18.99 13.32 -0.04
N ASP A 178 -20.16 13.81 0.35
CA ASP A 178 -20.77 15.00 -0.24
C ASP A 178 -20.07 16.30 0.22
N SER A 179 -19.19 16.17 1.21
CA SER A 179 -18.36 17.26 1.72
C SER A 179 -17.10 17.56 0.87
N CYS A 180 -16.85 16.88 -0.27
CA CYS A 180 -15.61 16.98 -1.05
C CYS A 180 -15.40 18.27 -1.91
N LYS A 181 -15.95 19.43 -1.54
CA LYS A 181 -15.79 20.68 -2.32
C LYS A 181 -14.47 21.42 -1.98
N ASN A 182 -13.75 21.86 -3.03
CA ASN A 182 -12.55 22.72 -2.98
C ASN A 182 -11.45 22.22 -2.02
N VAL A 183 -10.98 20.99 -2.23
CA VAL A 183 -9.91 20.40 -1.41
C VAL A 183 -8.55 20.94 -1.86
N GLU A 184 -8.00 21.89 -1.11
CA GLU A 184 -6.62 22.37 -1.28
C GLU A 184 -5.63 21.39 -0.65
N VAL A 185 -4.62 21.00 -1.43
CA VAL A 185 -3.57 20.05 -1.05
C VAL A 185 -2.24 20.79 -1.09
N PRO A 186 -1.54 20.96 0.05
CA PRO A 186 -0.23 21.60 0.12
C PRO A 186 0.74 21.01 -0.89
N ALA A 187 1.60 21.88 -1.44
CA ALA A 187 2.66 21.43 -2.32
C ALA A 187 3.67 20.54 -1.57
N ILE A 188 4.21 19.56 -2.30
CA ILE A 188 5.29 18.71 -1.85
C ILE A 188 6.21 18.39 -3.03
N THR A 189 7.50 18.31 -2.74
CA THR A 189 8.58 18.04 -3.70
C THR A 189 9.02 16.58 -3.66
N ASP A 190 9.61 16.08 -4.74
CA ASP A 190 10.18 14.72 -4.82
C ASP A 190 11.15 14.41 -3.67
N ALA A 191 12.00 15.38 -3.30
CA ALA A 191 12.98 15.23 -2.22
C ALA A 191 12.33 14.95 -0.85
N GLU A 192 11.08 15.38 -0.67
CA GLU A 192 10.37 15.20 0.59
C GLU A 192 9.83 13.79 0.78
N TYR A 193 9.44 13.08 -0.29
CA TYR A 193 8.77 11.79 -0.17
C TYR A 193 9.46 10.62 -0.88
N LYS A 194 10.27 10.84 -1.92
CA LYS A 194 10.85 9.77 -2.77
C LYS A 194 11.93 9.00 -2.00
N GLY A 195 11.95 7.66 -2.10
CA GLY A 195 12.92 6.79 -1.44
C GLY A 195 12.75 6.55 0.09
N LYS A 196 12.08 7.46 0.82
CA LYS A 196 11.77 7.37 2.26
C LYS A 196 10.75 6.30 2.76
N SER A 197 10.73 6.04 4.06
CA SER A 197 9.69 5.33 4.82
C SER A 197 8.24 5.75 4.48
N LEU A 198 7.27 4.86 4.27
CA LEU A 198 5.84 5.22 4.43
C LEU A 198 5.34 5.04 5.87
N TYR A 199 6.06 4.26 6.69
CA TYR A 199 5.62 3.90 8.03
C TYR A 199 5.46 5.11 8.96
N GLY A 200 6.50 5.93 9.13
CA GLY A 200 6.44 7.12 10.00
C GLY A 200 5.30 8.09 9.64
N PRO A 201 5.17 8.49 8.37
CA PRO A 201 4.03 9.30 7.91
C PRO A 201 2.67 8.63 8.12
N MET A 202 2.51 7.33 7.83
CA MET A 202 1.23 6.63 8.05
C MET A 202 0.86 6.57 9.53
N ARG A 203 1.86 6.34 10.39
CA ARG A 203 1.69 6.32 11.85
C ARG A 203 1.20 7.66 12.38
N GLN A 204 1.88 8.75 12.02
CA GLN A 204 1.49 10.12 12.38
C GLN A 204 0.08 10.46 11.88
N LEU A 205 -0.23 10.07 10.65
CA LEU A 205 -1.55 10.27 10.06
C LEU A 205 -2.65 9.55 10.86
N TYR A 206 -2.43 8.29 11.23
CA TYR A 206 -3.39 7.52 12.01
C TYR A 206 -3.64 8.15 13.37
N GLN A 207 -2.61 8.69 14.02
CA GLN A 207 -2.76 9.45 15.27
C GLN A 207 -3.61 10.71 15.08
N LYS A 208 -3.45 11.44 13.96
CA LYS A 208 -4.24 12.66 13.68
C LYS A 208 -5.71 12.37 13.38
N VAL A 209 -6.04 11.18 12.90
CA VAL A 209 -7.37 10.87 12.35
C VAL A 209 -8.19 9.93 13.26
N LEU A 210 -7.55 8.95 13.89
CA LEU A 210 -8.23 7.87 14.62
C LEU A 210 -8.16 7.98 16.14
N VAL A 211 -7.30 8.85 16.67
CA VAL A 211 -7.22 9.22 18.10
C VAL A 211 -7.90 10.57 18.28
#